data_AF-A0A7L3ABA5-F1
#
_entry.id   AF-A0A7L3ABA5-F1
#
_cell.length_a   1.000
_cell.length_b   1.000
_cell.length_c   1.000
_cell.angle_alpha   90.00
_cell.angle_beta   90.00
_cell.angle_gamma   90.00
#
_symmetry.space_group_name_H-M   'P 1'
#
loop_
_entity.id
_entity.type
_entity.pdbx_description
1 polymer ?
#
loop_
_entity_poly.entity_id
_entity_poly.type
_entity_poly.pdbx_seq_one_letter_code
_entity_poly.pdbx_strand_id
1 'polypeptide(L)'
;YYTSIPGSCNFETQDQEWTTVCRLTQDTTDDFDWNISNSAATGPTHPHTDHTPGKGQRFLYVNSSTQKEGNRARITTTKFFPASLGVCRVRFWFWMFPSRQTGILKV
;
A
#
# COMPACT_ATOMS: atom_id res chain seq x y z
N TYR A 1 -4.31 -9.69 -14.92
CA TYR A 1 -5.18 -8.61 -15.42
C TYR A 1 -5.81 -7.87 -14.23
N TYR A 2 -5.08 -6.94 -13.61
CA TYR A 2 -5.50 -6.21 -12.41
C TYR A 2 -5.96 -4.76 -12.70
N THR A 3 -5.95 -4.33 -13.97
CA THR A 3 -5.78 -2.93 -14.35
C THR A 3 -7.07 -2.12 -14.60
N SER A 4 -8.26 -2.71 -14.44
CA SER A 4 -9.53 -2.01 -14.72
C SER A 4 -10.24 -1.44 -13.48
N ILE A 5 -9.89 -1.88 -12.27
CA ILE A 5 -10.57 -1.49 -11.03
C ILE A 5 -9.67 -0.54 -10.22
N PRO A 6 -10.10 0.68 -9.88
CA PRO A 6 -9.31 1.57 -9.03
C PRO A 6 -8.96 0.92 -7.69
N GLY A 7 -7.68 0.97 -7.31
CA GLY A 7 -7.16 0.33 -6.09
C GLY A 7 -6.89 -1.17 -6.21
N SER A 8 -7.25 -1.84 -7.31
CA SER A 8 -6.81 -3.20 -7.59
C SER A 8 -5.37 -3.18 -8.09
N CYS A 9 -4.41 -3.35 -7.19
CA CYS A 9 -3.00 -3.25 -7.55
C CYS A 9 -2.12 -4.30 -6.87
N ASN A 10 -1.11 -4.74 -7.60
CA ASN A 10 -0.03 -5.59 -7.10
C ASN A 10 1.31 -4.83 -7.00
N PHE A 11 1.32 -3.52 -7.24
CA PHE A 11 2.48 -2.62 -7.10
C PHE A 11 3.72 -2.99 -7.95
N GLU A 12 3.58 -3.90 -8.91
CA GLU A 12 4.64 -4.30 -9.84
C GLU A 12 4.82 -3.30 -11.00
N THR A 13 5.08 -2.04 -10.67
CA THR A 13 5.17 -0.92 -11.62
C THR A 13 6.60 -0.45 -11.79
N GLN A 14 7.09 -0.32 -13.02
CA GLN A 14 8.37 0.33 -13.30
C GLN A 14 8.31 1.81 -12.89
N ASP A 15 9.40 2.33 -12.34
CA ASP A 15 9.65 3.77 -12.10
C ASP A 15 8.65 4.54 -11.22
N GLN A 16 8.16 3.92 -10.13
CA GLN A 16 7.35 4.60 -9.09
C GLN A 16 6.00 5.21 -9.55
N GLU A 17 5.54 4.94 -10.77
CA GLU A 17 4.23 5.37 -11.31
C GLU A 17 3.02 4.58 -10.73
N TRP A 18 3.12 4.12 -9.48
CA TRP A 18 2.11 3.28 -8.85
C TRP A 18 0.79 4.05 -8.63
N THR A 19 0.83 5.35 -8.39
CA THR A 19 -0.39 6.17 -8.25
C THR A 19 -1.21 6.14 -9.53
N THR A 20 -0.56 6.33 -10.68
CA THR A 20 -1.18 6.28 -12.02
C THR A 20 -1.68 4.87 -12.37
N VAL A 21 -0.83 3.86 -12.24
CA VAL A 21 -1.15 2.48 -12.65
C VAL A 21 -2.20 1.82 -11.73
N CYS A 22 -2.07 2.01 -10.42
CA CYS A 22 -3.00 1.48 -9.42
C CYS A 22 -4.28 2.33 -9.30
N ARG A 23 -4.30 3.53 -9.92
CA ARG A 23 -5.36 4.52 -9.76
C ARG A 23 -5.62 4.87 -8.29
N LEU A 24 -4.53 5.00 -7.54
CA LEU A 24 -4.50 5.41 -6.14
C LEU A 24 -3.94 6.83 -6.04
N THR A 25 -4.39 7.58 -5.05
CA THR A 25 -3.95 8.94 -4.75
C THR A 25 -3.34 8.94 -3.35
N GLN A 26 -2.08 9.35 -3.27
CA GLN A 26 -1.41 9.65 -2.01
C GLN A 26 -1.90 11.02 -1.52
N ASP A 27 -2.29 11.09 -0.25
CA ASP A 27 -2.63 12.36 0.38
C ASP A 27 -1.35 13.09 0.79
N THR A 28 -1.02 14.19 0.12
CA THR A 28 0.18 14.98 0.42
C THR A 28 -0.04 16.04 1.50
N THR A 29 -1.22 16.04 2.13
CA THR A 29 -1.58 16.98 3.20
C THR A 29 -1.53 16.36 4.59
N ASP A 30 -1.20 15.07 4.69
CA ASP A 30 -0.99 14.36 5.94
C ASP A 30 0.48 14.45 6.41
N ASP A 31 0.86 13.63 7.39
CA ASP A 31 2.12 13.78 8.09
C ASP A 31 3.31 13.13 7.37
N PHE A 32 3.07 12.10 6.55
CA PHE A 32 4.10 11.39 5.78
C PHE A 32 3.52 10.46 4.70
N ASP A 33 4.36 10.10 3.72
CA ASP A 33 3.88 9.37 2.55
C ASP A 33 4.12 7.86 2.53
N TRP A 34 3.17 7.13 1.91
CA TRP A 34 3.38 5.76 1.48
C TRP A 34 4.40 5.70 0.34
N ASN A 35 5.28 4.70 0.38
CA ASN A 35 6.33 4.51 -0.62
C ASN A 35 6.30 3.09 -1.19
N ILE A 36 6.81 2.93 -2.42
CA ILE A 36 7.07 1.60 -2.98
C ILE A 36 8.38 1.09 -2.40
N SER A 37 8.35 -0.12 -1.89
CA SER A 37 9.54 -0.83 -1.45
C SER A 37 9.61 -2.22 -2.07
N ASN A 38 10.75 -2.87 -1.88
CA ASN A 38 10.94 -4.27 -2.25
C ASN A 38 11.68 -5.05 -1.17
N SER A 39 11.56 -6.37 -1.24
CA SER A 39 12.12 -7.27 -0.22
C SER A 39 13.64 -7.20 -0.09
N ALA A 40 14.36 -6.79 -1.15
CA ALA A 40 15.81 -6.59 -1.10
C ALA A 40 16.22 -5.32 -0.33
N ALA A 41 15.43 -4.25 -0.46
CA ALA A 41 15.69 -2.95 0.17
C ALA A 41 15.33 -2.92 1.66
N THR A 42 14.34 -3.72 2.08
CA THR A 42 13.83 -3.71 3.46
C THR A 42 14.57 -4.65 4.42
N GLY A 43 15.53 -5.43 3.91
CA GLY A 43 16.35 -6.34 4.72
C GLY A 43 15.60 -7.55 5.30
N PRO A 44 16.25 -8.35 6.16
CA PRO A 44 15.74 -9.64 6.64
C PRO A 44 14.55 -9.54 7.60
N THR A 45 14.21 -8.33 8.05
CA THR A 45 13.08 -8.08 8.96
C THR A 45 11.74 -8.06 8.25
N HIS A 46 11.73 -8.06 6.92
CA HIS A 46 10.54 -7.97 6.09
C HIS A 46 10.36 -9.26 5.27
N PRO A 47 9.12 -9.60 4.85
CA PRO A 47 8.89 -10.81 4.08
C PRO A 47 9.72 -10.81 2.79
N HIS A 48 10.50 -11.87 2.60
CA HIS A 48 11.38 -12.02 1.43
C HIS A 48 10.62 -12.09 0.10
N THR A 49 9.33 -12.40 0.15
CA THR A 49 8.44 -12.51 -1.00
C THR A 49 7.18 -11.70 -0.71
N ASP A 50 6.78 -10.84 -1.65
CA ASP A 50 5.48 -10.19 -1.57
C ASP A 50 4.37 -11.22 -1.85
N HIS A 51 3.10 -10.86 -1.62
CA HIS A 51 1.98 -11.77 -1.86
C HIS A 51 1.59 -11.87 -3.36
N THR A 52 2.35 -11.25 -4.26
CA THR A 52 2.07 -11.26 -5.68
C THR A 52 2.54 -12.59 -6.26
N PRO A 53 1.66 -13.38 -6.92
CA PRO A 53 2.07 -14.68 -7.48
C PRO A 53 3.23 -14.56 -8.47
N GLY A 54 4.19 -15.48 -8.41
CA GLY A 54 5.35 -15.53 -9.32
C GLY A 54 6.57 -14.83 -8.75
N LYS A 55 7.13 -13.87 -9.51
CA LYS A 55 8.34 -13.09 -9.14
C LYS A 55 8.00 -11.70 -8.60
N GLY A 56 6.88 -11.56 -7.91
CA GLY A 56 6.55 -10.31 -7.25
C GLY A 56 7.56 -9.97 -6.16
N GLN A 57 7.87 -8.69 -6.05
CA GLN A 57 8.86 -8.16 -5.12
C GLN A 57 8.47 -6.79 -4.58
N ARG A 58 7.39 -6.16 -5.05
CA ARG A 58 7.06 -4.78 -4.72
C ARG A 58 5.75 -4.67 -3.95
N PHE A 59 5.78 -3.82 -2.94
CA PHE A 59 4.64 -3.54 -2.09
C PHE A 59 4.67 -2.10 -1.63
N LEU A 60 3.50 -1.62 -1.24
CA LEU A 60 3.36 -0.33 -0.59
C LEU A 60 3.79 -0.43 0.88
N TYR A 61 4.57 0.54 1.33
CA TYR A 61 5.28 0.48 2.60
C TYR A 61 5.31 1.85 3.29
N VAL A 62 5.33 1.79 4.63
CA VAL A 62 5.58 2.92 5.52
C VAL A 62 6.60 2.53 6.57
N ASN A 63 7.57 3.41 6.84
CA ASN A 63 8.54 3.21 7.90
C ASN A 63 8.08 3.90 9.19
N SER A 64 7.50 3.16 10.13
CA SER A 64 7.03 3.75 11.39
C SER A 64 8.15 4.12 12.37
N SER A 65 9.38 3.60 12.19
CA SER A 65 10.49 3.88 13.11
C SER A 65 10.96 5.34 13.09
N THR A 66 10.67 6.06 12.00
CA THR A 66 10.98 7.48 11.83
C THR A 66 9.79 8.40 12.12
N GLN A 67 8.65 7.85 12.53
CA GLN A 67 7.40 8.59 12.75
C GLN A 67 7.08 8.78 14.22
N LYS A 68 6.20 9.75 14.50
CA LYS A 68 5.69 10.03 15.86
C LYS A 68 4.30 9.42 16.02
N GLU A 69 3.95 9.11 17.27
CA GLU A 69 2.59 8.72 17.60
C GLU A 69 1.61 9.82 17.17
N GLY A 70 0.55 9.43 16.47
CA GLY A 70 -0.45 10.36 15.92
C GLY A 70 -0.23 10.71 14.45
N ASN A 71 0.99 10.56 13.91
CA ASN A 71 1.25 10.79 12.49
C ASN A 71 0.41 9.84 11.62
N ARG A 72 -0.06 10.34 10.48
CA ARG A 72 -0.89 9.60 9.52
C ARG A 72 -0.30 9.66 8.12
N ALA A 73 -0.47 8.54 7.42
CA ALA A 73 -0.24 8.39 5.99
C ALA A 73 -1.50 7.79 5.36
N ARG A 74 -2.03 8.40 4.31
CA ARG A 74 -3.31 8.08 3.71
C ARG A 74 -3.18 7.93 2.20
N ILE A 75 -3.76 6.84 1.71
CA ILE A 75 -4.05 6.64 0.29
C ILE A 75 -5.55 6.53 0.08
N THR A 76 -6.01 6.95 -1.08
CA THR A 76 -7.41 6.80 -1.51
C THR A 76 -7.46 6.36 -2.96
N THR A 77 -8.59 5.83 -3.41
CA THR A 77 -8.80 5.60 -4.85
C THR A 77 -9.01 6.95 -5.55
N THR A 78 -8.45 7.10 -6.75
CA THR A 78 -8.63 8.31 -7.60
C THR A 78 -10.09 8.64 -7.91
N LYS A 79 -10.99 7.67 -7.78
CA LYS A 79 -12.44 7.84 -7.87
C LYS A 79 -13.11 7.10 -6.73
N PHE A 80 -14.19 7.68 -6.21
CA PHE A 80 -15.07 6.99 -5.28
C PHE A 80 -15.79 5.84 -5.99
N PHE A 81 -16.00 4.74 -5.26
CA PHE A 81 -16.85 3.67 -5.73
C PHE A 81 -18.31 4.17 -5.74
N PRO A 82 -19.02 4.10 -6.88
CA PRO A 82 -20.41 4.51 -6.95
C PRO A 82 -21.26 3.63 -6.03
N ALA A 83 -22.35 4.19 -5.52
CA ALA A 83 -23.37 3.40 -4.84
C ALA A 83 -23.84 2.27 -5.77
N SER A 84 -23.85 1.04 -5.26
CA SER A 84 -24.27 -0.13 -6.02
C SER A 84 -25.32 -0.91 -5.26
N LEU A 85 -26.20 -1.59 -5.99
CA LEU A 85 -27.09 -2.59 -5.43
C LEU A 85 -26.28 -3.88 -5.25
N GLY A 86 -25.73 -4.09 -4.05
CA GLY A 86 -24.93 -5.27 -3.73
C GLY A 86 -23.85 -5.01 -2.67
N VAL A 87 -22.94 -5.97 -2.49
CA VAL A 87 -21.82 -5.89 -1.55
C VAL A 87 -20.54 -5.52 -2.30
N CYS A 88 -19.89 -4.43 -1.90
CA CYS A 88 -18.52 -4.12 -2.33
C CYS A 88 -17.52 -4.80 -1.39
N ARG A 89 -16.57 -5.57 -1.93
CA ARG A 89 -15.55 -6.26 -1.15
C ARG A 89 -14.18 -5.68 -1.45
N VAL A 90 -13.52 -5.18 -0.41
CA VAL A 90 -12.10 -4.81 -0.46
C VAL A 90 -11.30 -5.97 0.11
N ARG A 91 -10.28 -6.41 -0.63
CA ARG A 91 -9.33 -7.43 -0.18
C ARG A 91 -7.93 -6.94 -0.45
N PHE A 92 -7.04 -7.11 0.52
CA PHE A 92 -5.65 -6.74 0.41
C PHE A 92 -4.84 -7.63 1.35
N TRP A 93 -3.55 -7.74 1.04
CA TRP A 93 -2.58 -8.34 1.93
C TRP A 93 -1.92 -7.23 2.73
N PHE A 94 -1.64 -7.51 4.00
CA PHE A 94 -0.89 -6.61 4.87
C PHE A 94 0.13 -7.41 5.66
N TRP A 95 1.22 -6.74 6.00
CA TRP A 95 2.21 -7.25 6.92
C TRP A 95 2.62 -6.11 7.84
N MET A 96 2.70 -6.39 9.14
CA MET A 96 3.07 -5.41 10.15
C MET A 96 4.20 -6.01 10.99
N PHE A 97 5.33 -5.31 11.02
CA PHE A 97 6.47 -5.74 11.82
C PHE A 97 6.08 -5.75 13.32
N PRO A 98 6.38 -6.80 14.09
CA PRO A 98 6.07 -6.83 15.52
C PRO A 98 7.02 -5.92 16.30
N SER A 99 6.60 -4.67 16.52
CA SER A 99 7.32 -3.66 17.29
C SER A 99 6.37 -2.78 18.11
N ARG A 100 6.88 -2.17 19.19
CA ARG A 100 6.15 -1.16 19.96
C ARG A 100 5.92 0.14 19.19
N GLN A 101 6.72 0.42 18.15
CA GLN A 101 6.51 1.57 17.26
C GLN A 101 5.57 1.26 16.09
N THR A 102 5.05 0.04 15.99
CA THR A 102 4.12 -0.32 14.91
C THR A 102 2.77 0.32 15.17
N GLY A 103 2.29 1.10 14.20
CA GLY A 103 1.02 1.82 14.29
C GLY A 103 -0.20 0.95 14.01
N ILE A 104 -1.29 1.59 13.60
CA ILE A 104 -2.57 0.95 13.28
C ILE A 104 -2.86 1.14 11.78
N LEU A 105 -3.21 0.05 11.09
CA LEU A 105 -3.76 0.12 9.73
C LEU A 105 -5.29 0.26 9.81
N LYS A 106 -5.84 1.30 9.20
CA LYS A 106 -7.28 1.57 9.12
C LYS A 106 -7.75 1.56 7.67
N VAL A 107 -8.94 1.00 7.42
CA VAL A 107 -9.64 0.99 6.12
C VAL A 107 -11.04 1.52 6.31
#